data_AF-A0A7Y3HLY6-F1
#
_entry.id   AF-A0A7Y3HLY6-F1
#
_cell.length_a   1.000
_cell.length_b   1.000
_cell.length_c   1.000
_cell.angle_alpha   90.00
_cell.angle_beta   90.00
_cell.angle_gamma   90.00
#
_symmetry.space_group_name_H-M   'P 1'
#
loop_
_entity.id
_entity.type
_entity.pdbx_description
1 polymer ?
#
loop_
_entity_poly.entity_id
_entity_poly.type
_entity_poly.pdbx_seq_one_letter_code
_entity_poly.pdbx_strand_id
1 'polypeptide(L)'
;MNKYKKTEKAKPKSKQGKSVFRKIASAINVVGYINKNMIVGMMPFMFFLTALCLIYIANSYYAEKTVREIDTISKELKELRSEYITGKSDLMYSSKQSNVAVKSADIGIKESLIPPSKIIVSQEELSENKEVIER
;
A
#
# COMPACT_ATOMS: atom_id res chain seq x y z
N MET A 1 -27.53 -28.61 -28.86
CA MET A 1 -27.38 -29.90 -28.15
C MET A 1 -26.11 -30.55 -28.66
N ASN A 2 -25.02 -30.57 -27.88
CA ASN A 2 -23.80 -31.31 -28.23
C ASN A 2 -23.20 -31.89 -26.95
N LYS A 3 -23.30 -33.21 -26.81
CA LYS A 3 -22.60 -34.03 -25.81
C LYS A 3 -21.60 -34.93 -26.55
N TYR A 4 -20.85 -35.71 -25.76
CA TYR A 4 -19.74 -36.61 -26.10
C TYR A 4 -18.39 -35.87 -26.13
N LYS A 5 -17.48 -36.11 -25.18
CA LYS A 5 -16.93 -37.43 -24.85
C LYS A 5 -16.51 -37.50 -23.38
N LYS A 6 -16.90 -38.58 -22.70
CA LYS A 6 -16.39 -39.00 -21.39
C LYS A 6 -15.62 -40.31 -21.60
N THR A 7 -14.32 -40.29 -21.36
CA THR A 7 -13.37 -41.41 -21.19
C THR A 7 -11.99 -40.71 -21.04
N GLU A 8 -11.10 -40.94 -20.06
CA GLU A 8 -10.60 -42.19 -19.51
C GLU A 8 -9.67 -41.91 -18.30
N LYS A 9 -9.79 -42.72 -17.25
CA LYS A 9 -8.71 -43.35 -16.45
C LYS A 9 -7.59 -42.44 -15.88
N ALA A 10 -7.67 -42.17 -14.59
CA ALA A 10 -6.51 -41.85 -13.76
C ALA A 10 -5.50 -43.02 -13.75
N LYS A 11 -4.22 -42.73 -14.07
CA LYS A 11 -3.07 -43.65 -13.95
C LYS A 11 -1.87 -42.93 -13.28
N PRO A 12 -0.92 -43.69 -12.69
CA PRO A 12 -0.42 -43.43 -11.34
C PRO A 12 1.02 -42.89 -11.25
N LYS A 13 1.33 -42.30 -10.07
CA LYS A 13 2.65 -42.13 -9.41
C LYS A 13 3.81 -41.59 -10.27
N SER A 14 4.07 -40.29 -10.16
CA SER A 14 5.28 -39.61 -10.63
C SER A 14 6.54 -40.09 -9.88
N LYS A 15 7.31 -41.00 -10.51
CA LYS A 15 8.65 -41.40 -10.06
C LYS A 15 9.75 -40.44 -10.55
N GLN A 16 9.56 -39.12 -10.45
CA GLN A 16 10.49 -38.13 -11.03
C GLN A 16 11.50 -37.49 -10.06
N GLY A 17 11.33 -37.62 -8.75
CA GLY A 17 12.29 -37.07 -7.77
C GLY A 17 13.66 -37.78 -7.74
N LYS A 18 13.78 -38.98 -8.32
CA LYS A 18 15.00 -39.80 -8.30
C LYS A 18 15.94 -39.60 -9.50
N SER A 19 15.64 -38.68 -10.43
CA SER A 19 16.42 -38.46 -11.65
C SER A 19 17.49 -37.38 -11.47
N VAL A 20 17.10 -36.21 -10.95
CA VAL A 20 18.04 -35.10 -10.66
C VAL A 20 19.02 -35.48 -9.56
N PHE A 21 18.54 -36.13 -8.50
CA PHE A 21 19.40 -36.66 -7.43
C PHE A 21 20.40 -37.70 -7.94
N ARG A 22 20.01 -38.57 -8.89
CA ARG A 22 20.94 -39.56 -9.48
C ARG A 22 22.02 -38.91 -10.34
N LYS A 23 21.68 -37.86 -11.10
CA LYS A 23 22.64 -37.10 -11.92
C LYS A 23 23.68 -36.38 -11.06
N ILE A 24 23.25 -35.80 -9.94
CA ILE A 24 24.14 -35.14 -8.98
C ILE A 24 25.01 -36.19 -8.27
N ALA A 25 24.42 -37.30 -7.82
CA ALA A 25 25.17 -38.39 -7.19
C ALA A 25 26.18 -39.05 -8.14
N SER A 26 25.85 -39.21 -9.42
CA SER A 26 26.79 -39.72 -10.42
C SER A 26 27.92 -38.72 -10.71
N ALA A 27 27.64 -37.42 -10.73
CA ALA A 27 28.67 -36.40 -10.91
C ALA A 27 29.69 -36.39 -9.76
N ILE A 28 29.25 -36.61 -8.52
CA ILE A 28 30.13 -36.71 -7.35
C ILE A 28 31.07 -37.93 -7.44
N ASN A 29 30.59 -39.06 -7.97
CA ASN A 29 31.43 -40.26 -8.18
C ASN A 29 32.43 -40.11 -9.35
N VAL A 30 32.13 -39.29 -10.36
CA VAL A 30 33.05 -38.99 -11.48
C VAL A 30 34.23 -38.11 -11.02
N VAL A 31 34.07 -37.33 -9.94
CA VAL A 31 35.16 -36.60 -9.25
C VAL A 31 35.95 -37.57 -8.34
N GLY A 32 36.31 -38.75 -8.84
CA GLY A 32 36.71 -39.96 -8.09
C GLY A 32 38.03 -39.94 -7.30
N TYR A 33 38.51 -38.78 -6.83
CA TYR A 33 39.71 -38.65 -6.00
C TYR A 33 39.43 -38.01 -4.63
N ILE A 34 38.20 -38.15 -4.12
CA ILE A 34 37.83 -37.57 -2.82
C ILE A 34 38.26 -38.52 -1.70
N ASN A 35 39.41 -38.22 -1.09
CA ASN A 35 39.92 -38.93 0.08
C ASN A 35 39.01 -38.74 1.30
N LYS A 36 38.73 -39.83 2.03
CA LYS A 36 37.90 -39.83 3.27
C LYS A 36 38.39 -38.80 4.29
N ASN A 37 39.70 -38.62 4.42
CA ASN A 37 40.30 -37.69 5.39
C ASN A 37 40.05 -36.21 5.04
N MET A 38 39.89 -35.88 3.75
CA MET A 38 39.57 -34.52 3.29
C MET A 38 38.09 -34.19 3.51
N ILE A 39 37.19 -35.15 3.28
CA ILE A 39 35.75 -34.99 3.55
C ILE A 39 35.50 -34.70 5.04
N VAL A 40 36.17 -35.44 5.93
CA VAL A 40 36.02 -35.25 7.38
C VAL A 40 36.52 -33.86 7.80
N GLY A 41 37.62 -33.36 7.20
CA GLY A 41 38.11 -32.00 7.44
C GLY A 41 37.19 -30.89 6.92
N MET A 42 36.45 -31.13 5.83
CA MET A 42 35.52 -30.16 5.23
C MET A 42 34.09 -30.23 5.80
N MET A 43 33.78 -31.23 6.64
CA MET A 43 32.49 -31.38 7.30
C MET A 43 31.98 -30.11 8.01
N PRO A 44 32.75 -29.41 8.86
CA PRO A 44 32.27 -28.18 9.51
C PRO A 44 31.92 -27.07 8.51
N PHE A 45 32.66 -26.96 7.41
CA PHE A 45 32.38 -25.99 6.34
C PHE A 45 31.07 -26.32 5.61
N MET A 46 30.79 -27.59 5.36
CA MET A 46 29.53 -28.02 4.74
C MET A 46 28.31 -27.75 5.63
N PHE A 47 28.46 -27.92 6.95
CA PHE A 47 27.44 -27.54 7.91
C PHE A 47 27.19 -26.03 7.93
N PHE A 48 28.26 -25.23 7.90
CA PHE A 48 28.14 -23.77 7.80
C PHE A 48 27.35 -23.35 6.55
N LEU A 49 27.66 -23.94 5.39
CA LEU A 49 26.95 -23.63 4.14
C LEU A 49 25.48 -24.07 4.19
N THR A 50 25.20 -25.22 4.79
CA THR A 50 23.83 -25.72 5.00
C THR A 50 23.04 -24.79 5.91
N ALA A 51 23.65 -24.34 7.01
CA ALA A 51 23.03 -23.36 7.92
C ALA A 51 22.73 -22.04 7.21
N LEU A 52 23.65 -21.54 6.38
CA LEU A 52 23.43 -20.34 5.57
C LEU A 52 22.26 -20.52 4.59
N CYS A 53 22.17 -21.69 3.94
CA CYS A 53 21.05 -22.05 3.06
C CYS A 53 19.72 -22.05 3.82
N LEU A 54 19.68 -22.59 5.04
CA LEU A 54 18.47 -22.58 5.87
C LEU A 54 18.07 -21.15 6.25
N ILE A 55 19.03 -20.31 6.65
CA ILE A 55 18.79 -18.90 6.96
C ILE A 55 18.24 -18.17 5.72
N TYR A 56 18.79 -18.43 4.54
CA TYR A 56 18.32 -17.83 3.29
C TYR A 56 16.87 -18.22 2.97
N ILE A 57 16.53 -19.50 3.08
CA ILE A 57 15.16 -19.99 2.85
C ILE A 57 14.21 -19.34 3.87
N ALA A 58 14.60 -19.29 5.14
CA ALA A 58 13.80 -18.66 6.19
C ALA A 58 13.57 -17.16 5.92
N ASN A 59 14.61 -16.44 5.48
CA ASN A 59 14.51 -15.03 5.12
C ASN A 59 13.61 -14.81 3.91
N SER A 60 13.70 -15.66 2.88
CA SER A 60 12.82 -15.60 1.72
C SER A 60 11.34 -15.77 2.09
N TYR A 61 11.01 -16.70 2.98
CA TYR A 61 9.64 -16.86 3.47
C TYR A 61 9.15 -15.65 4.26
N TYR A 62 10.04 -15.00 5.02
CA TYR A 62 9.70 -13.77 5.73
C TYR A 62 9.42 -12.63 4.75
N ALA A 63 10.29 -12.43 3.76
CA ALA A 63 10.11 -11.42 2.73
C ALA A 63 8.79 -11.59 1.96
N GLU A 64 8.42 -12.82 1.61
CA GLU A 64 7.16 -13.11 0.93
C GLU A 64 5.93 -12.73 1.79
N LYS A 65 5.98 -13.00 3.10
CA LYS A 65 4.92 -12.58 4.03
C LYS A 65 4.82 -11.06 4.12
N THR A 66 5.96 -10.39 4.29
CA THR A 66 6.01 -8.92 4.38
C THR A 66 5.46 -8.26 3.12
N VAL A 67 5.78 -8.79 1.93
CA VAL A 67 5.23 -8.24 0.67
C VAL A 67 3.69 -8.36 0.63
N ARG A 68 3.13 -9.49 1.05
CA ARG A 68 1.67 -9.67 1.11
C ARG A 68 1.00 -8.76 2.14
N GLU A 69 1.65 -8.52 3.27
CA GLU A 69 1.19 -7.56 4.28
C GLU A 69 1.18 -6.14 3.71
N ILE A 70 2.25 -5.73 3.02
CA ILE A 70 2.35 -4.42 2.37
C ILE A 70 1.20 -4.23 1.36
N ASP A 71 0.92 -5.23 0.52
CA ASP A 71 -0.18 -5.17 -0.45
C ASP A 71 -1.54 -5.00 0.23
N THR A 72 -1.74 -5.63 1.39
CA THR A 72 -2.99 -5.56 2.14
C THR A 72 -3.16 -4.18 2.78
N ILE A 73 -2.14 -3.70 3.49
CA ILE A 73 -2.11 -2.37 4.10
C ILE A 73 -2.27 -1.28 3.04
N SER A 74 -1.68 -1.44 1.86
CA SER A 74 -1.81 -0.48 0.76
C SER A 74 -3.24 -0.38 0.22
N LYS A 75 -3.97 -1.50 0.19
CA LYS A 75 -5.39 -1.51 -0.18
C LYS A 75 -6.24 -0.81 0.87
N GLU A 76 -6.03 -1.12 2.14
CA GLU A 76 -6.73 -0.48 3.26
C GLU A 76 -6.50 1.04 3.26
N LEU A 77 -5.25 1.48 3.05
CA LEU A 77 -4.91 2.90 2.95
C LEU A 77 -5.66 3.58 1.80
N LYS A 78 -5.75 2.92 0.64
CA LYS A 78 -6.47 3.45 -0.52
C LYS A 78 -7.97 3.58 -0.23
N GLU A 79 -8.57 2.59 0.43
CA GLU A 79 -9.97 2.61 0.84
C GLU A 79 -10.23 3.76 1.83
N LEU A 80 -9.42 3.85 2.89
CA LEU A 80 -9.52 4.91 3.88
C LEU A 80 -9.35 6.31 3.26
N ARG A 81 -8.42 6.45 2.31
CA ARG A 81 -8.24 7.71 1.57
C ARG A 81 -9.47 8.05 0.72
N SER A 82 -10.11 7.04 0.13
CA SER A 82 -11.35 7.23 -0.63
C SER A 82 -12.48 7.73 0.27
N GLU A 83 -12.67 7.09 1.43
CA GLU A 83 -13.66 7.52 2.44
C GLU A 83 -13.40 8.96 2.92
N TYR A 84 -12.15 9.29 3.22
CA TYR A 84 -11.77 10.65 3.62
C TYR A 84 -12.12 11.69 2.54
N ILE A 85 -11.82 11.40 1.26
CA ILE A 85 -12.12 12.32 0.16
C ILE A 85 -13.63 12.51 0.02
N THR A 86 -14.41 11.42 0.10
CA THR A 86 -15.88 11.49 0.05
C THR A 86 -16.43 12.30 1.21
N GLY A 87 -16.07 11.98 2.45
CA GLY A 87 -16.57 12.70 3.63
C GLY A 87 -16.16 14.18 3.65
N LYS A 88 -14.94 14.50 3.20
CA LYS A 88 -14.50 15.89 3.02
C LYS A 88 -15.33 16.61 1.95
N SER A 89 -15.66 15.93 0.85
CA SER A 89 -16.46 16.50 -0.23
C SER A 89 -17.89 16.78 0.24
N ASP A 90 -18.48 15.88 1.02
CA ASP A 90 -19.81 16.06 1.62
C ASP A 90 -19.85 17.22 2.61
N LEU A 91 -18.79 17.35 3.43
CA LEU A 91 -18.61 18.49 4.32
C LEU A 91 -18.49 19.79 3.51
N MET A 92 -17.63 19.81 2.49
CA MET A 92 -17.41 21.00 1.65
C MET A 92 -18.69 21.40 0.90
N TYR A 93 -19.47 20.43 0.42
CA TYR A 93 -20.78 20.67 -0.17
C TYR A 93 -21.76 21.27 0.83
N SER A 94 -21.79 20.75 2.05
CA SER A 94 -22.67 21.25 3.12
C SER A 94 -22.24 22.63 3.66
N SER A 95 -20.94 22.91 3.70
CA SER A 95 -20.36 24.19 4.13
C SER A 95 -20.34 25.25 3.02
N LYS A 96 -20.78 24.92 1.81
CA LYS A 96 -20.83 25.88 0.70
C LYS A 96 -21.82 27.00 1.02
N GLN A 97 -21.41 28.26 0.83
CA GLN A 97 -22.21 29.44 1.17
C GLN A 97 -23.62 29.38 0.58
N SER A 98 -23.78 28.94 -0.67
CA SER A 98 -25.08 28.77 -1.32
C SER A 98 -25.98 27.73 -0.62
N ASN A 99 -25.42 26.61 -0.16
CA ASN A 99 -26.18 25.57 0.53
C ASN A 99 -26.51 25.97 1.97
N VAL A 100 -25.59 26.68 2.64
CA VAL A 100 -25.82 27.24 3.97
C VAL A 100 -26.89 28.34 3.89
N ALA A 101 -26.84 29.24 2.91
CA ALA A 101 -27.83 30.29 2.72
C ALA A 101 -29.24 29.72 2.51
N VAL A 102 -29.38 28.64 1.72
CA VAL A 102 -30.67 27.94 1.53
C VAL A 102 -31.15 27.29 2.83
N LYS A 103 -30.27 26.58 3.57
CA LYS A 103 -30.64 25.92 4.84
C LYS A 103 -30.88 26.92 5.99
N SER A 104 -30.22 28.06 5.98
CA SER A 104 -30.35 29.12 6.98
C SER A 104 -31.48 30.09 6.68
N ALA A 105 -32.06 30.05 5.47
CA ALA A 105 -33.27 30.80 5.12
C ALA A 105 -34.47 30.38 5.97
N ASP A 106 -34.57 29.10 6.35
CA ASP A 106 -35.58 28.59 7.28
C ASP A 106 -35.48 29.24 8.69
N ILE A 107 -34.31 29.77 9.03
CA ILE A 107 -33.99 30.44 10.31
C ILE A 107 -33.96 31.98 10.13
N GLY A 108 -34.33 32.49 8.95
CA GLY A 108 -34.44 33.92 8.65
C GLY A 108 -33.14 34.65 8.33
N ILE A 109 -32.01 33.94 8.20
CA ILE A 109 -30.71 34.54 7.87
C ILE A 109 -30.58 34.74 6.36
N LYS A 110 -30.26 35.96 5.91
CA LYS A 110 -30.13 36.34 4.49
C LYS A 110 -28.68 36.61 4.11
N GLU A 111 -28.29 36.15 2.92
CA GLU A 111 -26.96 36.39 2.37
C GLU A 111 -26.81 37.86 1.93
N SER A 112 -25.65 38.47 2.25
CA SER A 112 -25.36 39.83 1.80
C SER A 112 -24.93 39.81 0.33
N LEU A 113 -25.80 40.31 -0.55
CA LEU A 113 -25.54 40.45 -1.99
C LEU A 113 -24.71 41.69 -2.33
N ILE A 114 -24.45 42.55 -1.33
CA ILE A 114 -23.74 43.81 -1.50
C ILE A 114 -22.25 43.55 -1.22
N PRO A 115 -21.34 43.81 -2.17
CA PRO A 115 -19.91 43.71 -1.91
C PRO A 115 -19.49 44.74 -0.84
N PRO A 116 -18.56 44.39 0.07
CA PRO A 116 -18.11 45.31 1.10
C PRO A 116 -17.38 46.50 0.47
N SER A 117 -17.82 47.71 0.80
CA SER A 117 -17.17 48.95 0.37
C SER A 117 -15.83 49.11 1.08
N LYS A 118 -14.74 49.28 0.31
CA LYS A 118 -13.44 49.68 0.88
C LYS A 118 -13.55 51.14 1.31
N ILE A 119 -13.63 51.38 2.62
CA ILE A 119 -13.54 52.73 3.16
C ILE A 119 -12.07 53.15 3.04
N ILE A 120 -11.77 54.02 2.08
CA ILE A 120 -10.45 54.65 1.94
C ILE A 120 -10.59 56.00 2.62
N VAL A 121 -10.07 56.13 3.83
CA VAL A 121 -10.05 57.40 4.56
C VAL A 121 -8.89 58.22 4.01
N SER A 122 -9.16 59.32 3.32
CA SER A 122 -8.16 60.35 3.05
C SER A 122 -7.90 61.15 4.33
N GLN A 123 -6.66 61.61 4.52
CA GLN A 123 -6.28 62.31 5.75
C GLN A 123 -7.04 63.63 5.94
N GLU A 124 -7.56 64.25 4.86
CA GLU A 124 -8.36 65.47 4.94
C GLU A 124 -9.72 65.26 5.65
N GLU A 125 -10.40 64.12 5.44
CA GLU A 125 -11.72 63.81 6.04
C GLU A 125 -11.63 63.41 7.53
N LEU A 126 -10.44 62.97 7.98
CA LEU A 126 -10.19 62.60 9.38
C LEU A 126 -9.93 63.83 10.26
N SER A 127 -9.42 64.93 9.69
CA SER A 127 -9.25 66.22 10.37
C SER A 127 -10.57 66.98 10.55
N GLU A 128 -11.43 67.03 9.54
CA GLU A 128 -12.72 67.75 9.62
C GLU A 128 -13.68 67.14 10.65
N ASN A 129 -13.73 65.79 10.75
CA ASN A 129 -14.61 65.13 11.72
C ASN A 129 -14.12 65.22 13.17
N LYS A 130 -12.85 65.57 13.42
CA LYS A 130 -12.35 65.85 14.78
C LYS A 130 -12.75 67.25 15.26
N GLU A 131 -12.72 68.25 14.37
CA GLU A 131 -13.09 69.63 14.72
C GLU A 131 -14.59 69.81 15.02
N VAL A 132 -15.46 68.97 14.46
CA VAL A 132 -16.91 69.00 14.69
C VAL A 132 -17.30 68.33 16.03
N ILE A 133 -16.46 67.45 16.58
CA ILE A 133 -16.72 66.77 17.86
C ILE A 133 -16.17 67.55 19.07
N GLU A 134 -15.21 68.46 18.85
CA GLU A 134 -14.62 69.32 19.89
C GLU A 134 -15.27 70.72 20.04
N ARG A 135 -16.41 70.97 19.37
CA ARG A 135 -17.29 72.12 19.65
C ARG A 135 -18.57 71.68 20.36
#